data_AF-A0AA35TSS1-F1
#
_entry.id   AF-A0AA35TSS1-F1
#
_cell.length_a   1.000
_cell.length_b   1.000
_cell.length_c   1.000
_cell.angle_alpha   90.00
_cell.angle_beta   90.00
_cell.angle_gamma   90.00
#
_symmetry.space_group_name_H-M   'P 1'
#
loop_
_entity.id
_entity.type
_entity.pdbx_description
1 polymer ?
#
loop_
_entity_poly.entity_id
_entity_poly.type
_entity_poly.pdbx_seq_one_letter_code
_entity_poly.pdbx_strand_id
1 'polypeptide(L)'
;MSFRGRGRGRGRGRGRGRGRGRGRGGGGGWRTREPDPQDYPPLPLIRPIFDWSEVGSVYPQAAPLMDKTLLTQLLTKRVQEITPSGDEQSRVQGFCSKVSTILENLILTGEGEELMLDEVRGAGSYKKGTALSGNTASDLVVIMKNVPTEANVSNTMQK
;
A
#
# COMPACT_ATOMS: atom_id res chain seq x y z
N MET A 1 -15.86 72.99 13.65
CA MET A 1 -14.67 73.26 14.48
C MET A 1 -13.76 72.03 14.36
N SER A 2 -12.78 71.98 13.44
CA SER A 2 -11.38 72.47 13.59
C SER A 2 -10.64 71.70 14.70
N PHE A 3 -9.49 71.05 14.52
CA PHE A 3 -8.29 71.44 13.79
C PHE A 3 -7.39 70.25 13.40
N ARG A 4 -6.65 70.42 12.28
CA ARG A 4 -5.44 69.67 11.92
C ARG A 4 -4.30 70.01 12.88
N GLY A 5 -3.39 69.06 13.13
CA GLY A 5 -2.06 69.32 13.66
C GLY A 5 -0.99 68.52 12.91
N ARG A 6 -0.37 69.13 11.88
CA ARG A 6 0.91 68.68 11.31
C ARG A 6 2.03 69.30 12.14
N GLY A 7 2.94 68.49 12.67
CA GLY A 7 4.22 68.92 13.22
C GLY A 7 5.38 68.36 12.40
N ARG A 8 6.05 69.22 11.62
CA ARG A 8 7.34 68.95 10.97
C ARG A 8 8.47 69.28 11.95
N GLY A 9 9.47 68.42 12.07
CA GLY A 9 10.75 68.72 12.73
C GLY A 9 11.92 68.22 11.89
N ARG A 10 12.82 69.14 11.51
CA ARG A 10 14.04 68.95 10.70
C ARG A 10 15.27 68.96 11.62
N GLY A 11 16.32 68.20 11.29
CA GLY A 11 17.71 68.41 11.78
C GLY A 11 18.55 67.14 11.63
N ARG A 12 19.42 67.00 10.61
CA ARG A 12 20.80 67.51 10.42
C ARG A 12 21.88 66.78 11.26
N GLY A 13 22.81 66.11 10.59
CA GLY A 13 24.14 65.71 11.10
C GLY A 13 24.65 64.41 10.45
N ARG A 14 25.23 64.41 9.24
CA ARG A 14 26.67 64.51 8.93
C ARG A 14 27.59 63.64 9.82
N GLY A 15 28.05 62.51 9.28
CA GLY A 15 29.23 61.78 9.73
C GLY A 15 29.87 61.03 8.56
N ARG A 16 30.89 61.63 7.95
CA ARG A 16 31.79 61.00 6.96
C ARG A 16 32.79 60.13 7.73
N GLY A 17 32.91 58.86 7.37
CA GLY A 17 33.99 57.97 7.83
C GLY A 17 34.46 57.09 6.68
N ARG A 18 35.52 57.53 6.00
CA ARG A 18 36.27 56.71 5.03
C ARG A 18 37.03 55.63 5.81
N GLY A 19 36.80 54.37 5.47
CA GLY A 19 37.60 53.25 5.97
C GLY A 19 37.73 52.20 4.87
N ARG A 20 38.76 52.33 4.04
CA ARG A 20 39.22 51.27 3.14
C ARG A 20 39.73 50.11 4.02
N GLY A 21 38.91 49.08 4.18
CA GLY A 21 39.33 47.78 4.70
C GLY A 21 39.25 46.75 3.58
N ARG A 22 40.38 46.51 2.91
CA ARG A 22 40.57 45.30 2.11
C ARG A 22 40.53 44.09 3.05
N GLY A 23 39.55 43.21 2.83
CA GLY A 23 39.54 41.80 3.25
C GLY A 23 38.58 41.11 2.30
N ARG A 24 39.01 40.50 1.19
CA ARG A 24 39.63 39.17 1.12
C ARG A 24 39.03 38.20 2.14
N GLY A 25 38.24 37.28 1.60
CA GLY A 25 38.04 35.96 2.18
C GLY A 25 36.97 35.91 3.24
N GLY A 26 35.94 35.13 2.95
CA GLY A 26 34.90 34.79 3.92
C GLY A 26 33.72 34.29 3.14
N GLY A 27 33.85 33.06 2.64
CA GLY A 27 32.85 32.39 1.83
C GLY A 27 31.46 32.71 2.34
N GLY A 28 30.63 33.25 1.46
CA GLY A 28 29.19 33.25 1.63
C GLY A 28 28.82 31.79 1.78
N GLY A 29 28.81 31.35 3.05
CA GLY A 29 28.43 30.01 3.42
C GLY A 29 27.12 29.78 2.71
N TRP A 30 27.08 28.69 1.95
CA TRP A 30 25.86 28.09 1.48
C TRP A 30 25.02 27.88 2.74
N ARG A 31 24.28 28.92 3.13
CA ARG A 31 23.14 28.78 4.02
C ARG A 31 22.28 27.87 3.19
N THR A 32 22.31 26.59 3.53
CA THR A 32 21.35 25.61 3.10
C THR A 32 20.02 26.27 3.44
N ARG A 33 19.42 26.92 2.45
CA ARG A 33 18.06 27.42 2.58
C ARG A 33 17.29 26.13 2.78
N GLU A 34 16.87 25.89 4.02
CA GLU A 34 15.86 24.87 4.26
C GLU A 34 14.74 25.18 3.26
N PRO A 35 14.39 24.23 2.39
CA PRO A 35 13.34 24.45 1.41
C PRO A 35 12.11 24.89 2.18
N ASP A 36 11.60 26.08 1.83
CA ASP A 36 10.38 26.59 2.42
C ASP A 36 9.29 25.56 2.11
N PRO A 37 8.37 25.21 3.02
CA PRO A 37 7.27 24.29 2.69
C PRO A 37 6.44 24.71 1.46
N GLN A 38 6.56 25.97 1.04
CA GLN A 38 6.00 26.55 -0.18
C GLN A 38 6.84 26.32 -1.46
N ASP A 39 8.10 25.93 -1.33
CA ASP A 39 8.99 25.54 -2.43
C ASP A 39 8.66 24.12 -2.94
N TYR A 40 7.84 23.36 -2.21
CA TYR A 40 7.24 22.12 -2.70
C TYR A 40 5.95 22.44 -3.46
N PRO A 41 5.74 21.85 -4.67
CA PRO A 41 4.41 21.92 -5.27
C PRO A 41 3.41 21.35 -4.27
N PRO A 42 2.23 21.98 -4.10
CA PRO A 42 1.21 21.44 -3.20
C PRO A 42 0.96 19.99 -3.61
N LEU A 43 1.03 19.08 -2.63
CA LEU A 43 0.66 17.69 -2.87
C LEU A 43 -0.67 17.69 -3.62
N PRO A 44 -0.84 16.86 -4.67
CA PRO A 44 -2.11 16.77 -5.34
C PRO A 44 -3.16 16.48 -4.28
N LEU A 45 -4.16 17.36 -4.18
CA LEU A 45 -5.26 17.18 -3.26
C LEU A 45 -6.05 15.96 -3.75
N ILE A 46 -5.66 14.76 -3.30
CA ILE A 46 -6.38 13.52 -3.58
C ILE A 46 -7.67 13.60 -2.77
N ARG A 47 -8.74 14.02 -3.42
CA ARG A 47 -10.08 13.95 -2.85
C ARG A 47 -10.52 12.48 -2.93
N PRO A 48 -10.95 11.85 -1.82
CA PRO A 48 -11.52 10.52 -1.91
C PRO A 48 -12.74 10.55 -2.83
N ILE A 49 -12.95 9.45 -3.57
CA ILE A 49 -14.18 9.26 -4.34
C ILE A 49 -15.32 9.16 -3.34
N PHE A 50 -16.46 9.75 -3.68
CA PHE A 50 -17.64 9.71 -2.84
C PHE A 50 -18.13 8.26 -2.64
N ASP A 51 -18.34 7.86 -1.39
CA ASP A 51 -18.99 6.61 -0.99
C ASP A 51 -20.18 6.91 -0.06
N TRP A 52 -21.36 6.40 -0.43
CA TRP A 52 -22.58 6.51 0.35
C TRP A 52 -22.46 5.87 1.74
N SER A 53 -21.62 4.84 1.89
CA SER A 53 -21.46 4.13 3.15
C SER A 53 -20.79 4.98 4.25
N GLU A 54 -19.98 5.97 3.85
CA GLU A 54 -19.18 6.80 4.77
C GLU A 54 -19.91 8.07 5.24
N VAL A 55 -20.95 8.50 4.52
CA VAL A 55 -21.60 9.81 4.72
C VAL A 55 -22.98 9.74 5.35
N GLY A 56 -23.34 8.60 5.96
CA GLY A 56 -24.67 8.38 6.55
C GLY A 56 -25.06 9.38 7.64
N SER A 57 -24.08 10.02 8.30
CA SER A 57 -24.32 11.09 9.29
C SER A 57 -24.66 12.45 8.66
N VAL A 58 -24.28 12.67 7.40
CA VAL A 58 -24.45 13.93 6.68
C VAL A 58 -25.70 13.90 5.80
N TYR A 59 -26.01 12.73 5.23
CA TYR A 59 -27.18 12.52 4.37
C TYR A 59 -28.19 11.60 5.07
N PRO A 60 -29.10 12.16 5.89
CA PRO A 60 -30.12 11.37 6.55
C PRO A 60 -31.08 10.76 5.52
N GLN A 61 -31.59 9.58 5.86
CA GLN A 61 -32.46 8.84 4.96
C GLN A 61 -33.80 9.55 4.77
N ALA A 62 -34.14 9.91 3.54
CA ALA A 62 -35.37 10.63 3.22
C ALA A 62 -36.65 9.78 3.27
N ALA A 63 -36.51 8.45 3.22
CA ALA A 63 -37.59 7.46 3.18
C ALA A 63 -37.23 6.25 4.05
N PRO A 64 -38.19 5.44 4.53
CA PRO A 64 -37.89 4.24 5.29
C PRO A 64 -36.97 3.29 4.51
N LEU A 65 -36.12 2.54 5.23
CA LEU A 65 -35.24 1.54 4.64
C LEU A 65 -36.07 0.49 3.90
N MET A 66 -35.70 0.27 2.65
CA MET A 66 -36.29 -0.78 1.83
C MET A 66 -36.13 -2.12 2.54
N ASP A 67 -37.18 -2.94 2.53
CA ASP A 67 -37.06 -4.30 3.03
C ASP A 67 -36.11 -5.11 2.15
N LYS A 68 -35.02 -5.60 2.75
CA LYS A 68 -33.97 -6.38 2.09
C LYS A 68 -34.11 -7.89 2.35
N THR A 69 -35.17 -8.33 3.03
CA THR A 69 -35.37 -9.76 3.39
C THR A 69 -35.20 -10.69 2.19
N LEU A 70 -35.91 -10.44 1.09
CA LEU A 70 -35.83 -11.24 -0.12
C LEU A 70 -34.43 -11.23 -0.74
N LEU A 71 -33.79 -10.05 -0.81
CA LEU A 71 -32.43 -9.92 -1.35
C LEU A 71 -31.43 -10.72 -0.51
N THR A 72 -31.51 -10.63 0.81
CA THR A 72 -30.66 -11.38 1.74
C THR A 72 -30.87 -12.90 1.60
N GLN A 73 -32.10 -13.35 1.39
CA GLN A 73 -32.40 -14.76 1.14
C GLN A 73 -31.78 -15.25 -0.17
N LEU A 74 -31.93 -14.48 -1.26
CA LEU A 74 -31.37 -14.82 -2.57
C LEU A 74 -29.83 -14.83 -2.54
N LEU A 75 -29.21 -13.86 -1.88
CA LEU A 75 -27.75 -13.82 -1.71
C LEU A 75 -27.26 -15.01 -0.89
N THR A 76 -27.92 -15.33 0.22
CA THR A 76 -27.57 -16.50 1.04
C THR A 76 -27.68 -17.80 0.24
N LYS A 77 -28.77 -17.97 -0.52
CA LYS A 77 -28.95 -19.12 -1.41
C LYS A 77 -27.84 -19.19 -2.45
N ARG A 78 -27.51 -18.06 -3.10
CA ARG A 78 -26.46 -18.02 -4.11
C ARG A 78 -25.09 -18.37 -3.54
N VAL A 79 -24.77 -17.89 -2.34
CA VAL A 79 -23.54 -18.24 -1.63
C VAL A 79 -23.47 -19.75 -1.40
N GLN A 80 -24.55 -20.39 -0.97
CA GLN A 80 -24.59 -21.84 -0.76
C GLN A 80 -24.35 -22.63 -2.07
N GLU A 81 -24.92 -22.18 -3.20
CA GLU A 81 -24.74 -22.83 -4.51
C GLU A 81 -23.30 -22.75 -5.04
N ILE A 82 -22.62 -21.63 -4.81
CA ILE A 82 -21.25 -21.41 -5.32
C ILE A 82 -20.17 -21.84 -4.34
N THR A 83 -20.52 -22.19 -3.10
CA THR A 83 -19.54 -22.65 -2.11
C THR A 83 -19.12 -24.09 -2.45
N PRO A 84 -17.80 -24.38 -2.56
CA PRO A 84 -17.33 -25.74 -2.79
C PRO A 84 -17.80 -26.69 -1.69
N SER A 85 -18.14 -27.91 -2.06
CA SER A 85 -18.57 -28.94 -1.09
C SER A 85 -17.44 -29.32 -0.13
N GLY A 86 -17.79 -29.85 1.06
CA GLY A 86 -16.79 -30.27 2.06
C GLY A 86 -15.82 -31.33 1.53
N ASP A 87 -16.31 -32.22 0.67
CA ASP A 87 -15.49 -33.25 0.01
C ASP A 87 -14.50 -32.63 -0.99
N GLU A 88 -14.94 -31.69 -1.82
CA GLU A 88 -14.07 -30.98 -2.76
C GLU A 88 -12.99 -30.17 -2.04
N GLN A 89 -13.37 -29.45 -0.98
CA GLN A 89 -12.42 -28.70 -0.16
C GLN A 89 -11.36 -29.63 0.44
N SER A 90 -11.78 -30.75 1.03
CA SER A 90 -10.89 -31.72 1.65
C SER A 90 -9.94 -32.37 0.64
N ARG A 91 -10.41 -32.66 -0.58
CA ARG A 91 -9.58 -33.23 -1.66
C ARG A 91 -8.48 -32.27 -2.08
N VAL A 92 -8.81 -31.02 -2.38
CA VAL A 92 -7.82 -30.03 -2.82
C VAL A 92 -6.88 -29.65 -1.68
N GLN A 93 -7.39 -29.44 -0.47
CA GLN A 93 -6.56 -29.18 0.70
C GLN A 93 -5.60 -30.34 0.97
N GLY A 94 -6.07 -31.59 0.90
CA GLY A 94 -5.23 -32.77 1.08
C GLY A 94 -4.12 -32.87 0.03
N PHE A 95 -4.41 -32.51 -1.22
CA PHE A 95 -3.40 -32.43 -2.27
C PHE A 95 -2.36 -31.33 -1.99
N CYS A 96 -2.79 -30.11 -1.68
CA CYS A 96 -1.91 -28.99 -1.33
C CYS A 96 -0.97 -29.35 -0.18
N SER A 97 -1.50 -29.94 0.89
CA SER A 97 -0.70 -30.29 2.06
C SER A 97 0.38 -31.31 1.71
N LYS A 98 0.07 -32.32 0.88
CA LYS A 98 1.07 -33.31 0.43
C LYS A 98 2.18 -32.66 -0.37
N VAL A 99 1.85 -31.80 -1.34
CA VAL A 99 2.85 -31.08 -2.15
C VAL A 99 3.68 -30.13 -1.28
N SER A 100 3.05 -29.39 -0.36
CA SER A 100 3.74 -28.51 0.59
C SER A 100 4.74 -29.28 1.42
N THR A 101 4.34 -30.42 1.99
CA THR A 101 5.23 -31.28 2.79
C THR A 101 6.40 -31.83 1.99
N ILE A 102 6.21 -32.22 0.72
CA ILE A 102 7.32 -32.66 -0.14
C ILE A 102 8.32 -31.51 -0.34
N LEU A 103 7.84 -30.32 -0.69
CA LEU A 103 8.71 -29.16 -0.93
C LEU A 103 9.41 -28.68 0.36
N GLU A 104 8.70 -28.69 1.50
CA GLU A 104 9.28 -28.38 2.81
C GLU A 104 10.37 -29.39 3.19
N ASN A 105 10.14 -30.68 2.94
CA ASN A 105 11.15 -31.70 3.18
C ASN A 105 12.37 -31.51 2.28
N LEU A 106 12.20 -31.17 1.00
CA LEU A 106 13.31 -30.86 0.10
C LEU A 106 14.15 -29.67 0.58
N ILE A 107 13.51 -28.64 1.17
CA ILE A 107 14.21 -27.51 1.78
C ILE A 107 15.03 -27.98 2.99
N LEU A 108 14.48 -28.85 3.84
CA LEU A 108 15.12 -29.30 5.07
C LEU A 108 16.25 -30.33 4.85
N THR A 109 16.12 -31.24 3.89
CA THR A 109 17.11 -32.30 3.64
C THR A 109 18.36 -31.82 2.92
N GLY A 110 18.36 -30.58 2.41
CA GLY A 110 19.48 -30.01 1.65
C GLY A 110 19.51 -30.44 0.17
N GLU A 111 18.68 -31.40 -0.27
CA GLU A 111 18.48 -31.68 -1.70
C GLU A 111 17.86 -30.49 -2.45
N GLY A 112 17.18 -29.60 -1.72
CA GLY A 112 16.69 -28.31 -2.18
C GLY A 112 17.76 -27.23 -2.31
N GLU A 113 19.00 -27.42 -1.82
CA GLU A 113 20.08 -26.43 -2.05
C GLU A 113 20.50 -26.40 -3.53
N GLU A 114 20.47 -27.53 -4.23
CA GLU A 114 20.64 -27.57 -5.69
C GLU A 114 19.53 -26.79 -6.41
N LEU A 115 18.32 -26.82 -5.85
CA LEU A 115 17.14 -26.12 -6.37
C LEU A 115 17.01 -24.68 -5.81
N MET A 116 17.90 -24.29 -4.89
CA MET A 116 17.90 -22.99 -4.20
C MET A 116 16.54 -22.63 -3.59
N LEU A 117 15.81 -23.60 -3.04
CA LEU A 117 14.51 -23.37 -2.39
C LEU A 117 14.69 -22.71 -1.02
N ASP A 118 13.81 -21.77 -0.68
CA ASP A 118 13.83 -21.04 0.59
C ASP A 118 12.54 -21.28 1.39
N GLU A 119 11.38 -21.02 0.79
CA GLU A 119 10.09 -21.11 1.49
C GLU A 119 8.96 -21.50 0.53
N VAL A 120 7.94 -22.18 1.07
CA VAL A 120 6.69 -22.48 0.35
C VAL A 120 5.52 -21.87 1.11
N ARG A 121 4.62 -21.19 0.38
CA ARG A 121 3.42 -20.55 0.95
C ARG A 121 2.18 -20.92 0.16
N GLY A 122 1.10 -21.25 0.87
CA GLY A 122 -0.22 -21.34 0.27
C GLY A 122 -0.75 -19.96 -0.13
N ALA A 123 -1.33 -19.85 -1.32
CA ALA A 123 -1.88 -18.62 -1.87
C ALA A 123 -3.26 -18.87 -2.52
N GLY A 124 -3.77 -17.85 -3.21
CA GLY A 124 -4.95 -17.98 -4.05
C GLY A 124 -6.27 -18.06 -3.29
N SER A 125 -7.29 -18.49 -4.02
CA SER A 125 -8.69 -18.57 -3.57
C SER A 125 -8.88 -19.62 -2.47
N TYR A 126 -8.20 -20.75 -2.56
CA TYR A 126 -8.24 -21.81 -1.57
C TYR A 126 -7.68 -21.38 -0.22
N LYS A 127 -6.53 -20.68 -0.19
CA LYS A 127 -5.99 -20.16 1.07
C LYS A 127 -6.89 -19.08 1.69
N LYS A 128 -7.60 -18.30 0.87
CA LYS A 128 -8.50 -17.22 1.30
C LYS A 128 -9.92 -17.69 1.63
N GLY A 129 -10.27 -18.94 1.37
CA GLY A 129 -11.65 -19.43 1.53
C GLY A 129 -12.63 -18.82 0.53
N THR A 130 -12.14 -18.33 -0.61
CA THR A 130 -12.95 -17.73 -1.68
C THR A 130 -12.96 -18.58 -2.96
N ALA A 131 -12.61 -19.87 -2.84
CA ALA A 131 -12.76 -20.81 -3.94
C ALA A 131 -14.26 -21.02 -4.24
N LEU A 132 -14.57 -21.25 -5.52
CA LEU A 132 -15.94 -21.51 -5.98
C LEU A 132 -16.12 -22.98 -6.32
N SER A 133 -17.34 -23.48 -6.20
CA SER A 133 -17.68 -24.87 -6.55
C SER A 133 -17.27 -25.19 -7.99
N GLY A 134 -16.76 -26.41 -8.18
CA GLY A 134 -16.23 -26.87 -9.47
C GLY A 134 -14.84 -26.34 -9.85
N ASN A 135 -14.26 -25.37 -9.13
CA ASN A 135 -12.87 -24.96 -9.36
C ASN A 135 -11.94 -25.75 -8.43
N THR A 136 -11.17 -26.70 -8.97
CA THR A 136 -10.23 -27.54 -8.21
C THR A 136 -8.78 -27.03 -8.22
N ALA A 137 -8.53 -25.85 -8.78
CA ALA A 137 -7.18 -25.29 -8.87
C ALA A 137 -6.78 -24.58 -7.57
N SER A 138 -5.57 -24.87 -7.09
CA SER A 138 -4.99 -24.25 -5.89
C SER A 138 -3.61 -23.70 -6.19
N ASP A 139 -3.25 -22.63 -5.49
CA ASP A 139 -2.01 -21.90 -5.75
C ASP A 139 -1.03 -22.09 -4.59
N LEU A 140 0.19 -22.50 -4.92
CA LEU A 140 1.34 -22.49 -4.03
C LEU A 140 2.39 -21.53 -4.60
N VAL A 141 2.97 -20.71 -3.73
CA VAL A 141 4.08 -19.83 -4.05
C VAL A 141 5.34 -20.45 -3.48
N VAL A 142 6.31 -20.72 -4.35
CA VAL A 142 7.63 -21.22 -3.99
C VAL A 142 8.62 -20.07 -4.12
N ILE A 143 9.27 -19.74 -3.01
CA ILE A 143 10.27 -18.69 -2.90
C ILE A 143 11.65 -19.34 -3.02
N MET A 144 12.45 -18.85 -3.96
CA MET A 144 13.82 -19.28 -4.17
C MET A 144 14.79 -18.27 -3.54
N LYS A 145 15.93 -18.74 -3.06
CA LYS A 145 17.02 -17.91 -2.49
C LYS A 145 17.57 -16.91 -3.53
N ASN A 146 17.53 -17.29 -4.80
CA ASN A 146 18.05 -16.51 -5.93
C ASN A 146 16.98 -16.28 -6.99
N VAL A 147 17.30 -15.45 -8.00
CA VAL A 147 16.43 -15.22 -9.16
C VAL A 147 16.10 -16.54 -9.84
N PRO A 148 14.81 -16.86 -10.05
CA PRO A 148 14.40 -18.10 -10.71
C PRO A 148 14.92 -18.14 -12.15
N THR A 149 15.59 -19.23 -12.52
CA THR A 149 15.94 -19.54 -13.92
C THR A 149 15.05 -20.66 -14.43
N GLU A 150 14.83 -20.73 -15.75
CA GLU A 150 13.99 -21.78 -16.36
C GLU A 150 14.47 -23.20 -15.99
N ALA A 151 15.79 -23.41 -15.97
CA ALA A 151 16.39 -24.69 -15.59
C ALA A 151 16.07 -25.08 -14.15
N ASN A 152 16.15 -24.13 -13.21
CA ASN A 152 15.83 -24.40 -11.81
C ASN A 152 14.35 -24.75 -11.66
N VAL A 153 13.47 -24.02 -12.33
CA VAL A 153 12.03 -24.29 -12.31
C VAL A 153 11.71 -25.66 -12.90
N SER A 154 12.28 -26.01 -14.06
CA SER A 154 12.04 -27.32 -14.68
C SER A 154 12.54 -28.47 -13.83
N ASN A 155 13.71 -28.32 -13.19
CA ASN A 155 14.27 -29.34 -12.30
C ASN A 155 13.41 -29.52 -11.05
N THR A 156 12.86 -28.44 -10.52
CA THR A 156 11.94 -28.50 -9.36
C THR A 156 10.65 -29.26 -9.71
N MET A 157 10.16 -29.13 -10.94
CA MET A 157 8.94 -29.82 -11.41
C MET A 157 9.14 -31.33 -11.67
N GLN A 158 10.38 -31.79 -11.81
CA GLN A 158 10.71 -33.20 -12.11
C GLN A 158 11.02 -34.04 -10.87
N LYS A 159 11.26 -33.41 -9.71
CA LYS A 159 11.47 -34.09 -8.43
C LYS A 159 10.13 -34.30 -7.71
#